data_AF-A0A6I9NUZ5-F1
#
_entry.id   AF-A0A6I9NUZ5-F1
#
_cell.length_a   1.000
_cell.length_b   1.000
_cell.length_c   1.000
_cell.angle_alpha   90.00
_cell.angle_beta   90.00
_cell.angle_gamma   90.00
#
_symmetry.space_group_name_H-M   'P 1'
#
loop_
_entity.id
_entity.type
_entity.pdbx_description
1 polymer ?
#
loop_
_entity_poly.entity_id
_entity_poly.type
_entity_poly.pdbx_seq_one_letter_code
_entity_poly.pdbx_strand_id
1 'polypeptide(L)'
;MINEIKDSSFESQEFAPATPVYKLIKGVIKDDDSMFFQFGPSIEQQASVMLNIMKAYDWYIFSIVTTYYPGYQDFVTKIRSTIENSFVGWELEEVILLDMSVDDGDSKIQNQLKKLQSPVILLYCTKEEANTIFEVSHSVGITGYGYTWIVPSLVAGDTIVVPAEFPT
;
A
#
# COMPACT_ATOMS: atom_id res chain seq x y z
N MET A 1 45.30 37.93 31.05
CA MET A 1 45.38 36.52 31.46
C MET A 1 43.96 35.98 31.42
N ILE A 2 43.73 35.14 30.42
CA ILE A 2 42.47 34.50 30.06
C ILE A 2 42.41 33.19 30.84
N ASN A 3 41.35 32.98 31.63
CA ASN A 3 41.13 31.74 32.37
C ASN A 3 40.41 30.72 31.48
N GLU A 4 40.97 29.51 31.47
CA GLU A 4 40.47 28.29 30.85
C GLU A 4 39.06 27.93 31.32
N ILE A 5 38.17 27.62 30.38
CA ILE A 5 36.93 26.88 30.64
C ILE A 5 37.05 25.56 29.87
N LYS A 6 37.00 24.47 30.63
CA LYS A 6 37.12 23.08 30.19
C LYS A 6 36.02 22.71 29.20
N ASP A 7 36.43 22.12 28.06
CA ASP A 7 35.57 21.30 27.20
C ASP A 7 35.08 20.08 27.99
N SER A 8 33.77 20.01 28.25
CA SER A 8 33.10 18.76 28.60
C SER A 8 32.43 18.21 27.35
N SER A 9 32.99 17.11 26.86
CA SER A 9 32.41 16.11 25.97
C SER A 9 30.87 16.16 25.84
N PHE A 10 30.39 16.57 24.66
CA PHE A 10 29.03 16.28 24.22
C PHE A 10 28.98 14.82 23.74
N GLU A 11 28.52 13.91 24.59
CA GLU A 11 28.09 12.57 24.17
C GLU A 11 26.92 12.71 23.20
N SER A 12 27.08 12.16 22.00
CA SER A 12 26.04 12.09 20.97
C SER A 12 25.03 11.04 21.39
N GLN A 13 23.90 11.48 21.94
CA GLN A 13 22.82 10.59 22.32
C GLN A 13 22.13 10.05 21.06
N GLU A 14 22.37 8.77 20.78
CA GLU A 14 21.76 8.01 19.68
C GLU A 14 20.24 7.98 19.88
N PHE A 15 19.49 8.69 19.03
CA PHE A 15 18.03 8.65 19.03
C PHE A 15 17.57 7.32 18.41
N ALA A 16 16.96 6.45 19.23
CA ALA A 16 16.28 5.25 18.77
C ALA A 16 15.16 5.59 17.74
N PRO A 17 14.89 4.72 16.75
CA PRO A 17 13.93 5.02 15.69
C PRO A 17 12.53 5.24 16.26
N ALA A 18 11.97 6.42 16.00
CA ALA A 18 10.64 6.81 16.47
C ALA A 18 9.55 5.94 15.82
N THR A 19 9.16 4.85 16.48
CA THR A 19 7.95 4.08 16.15
C THR A 19 7.27 3.71 17.45
N PRO A 20 6.28 4.50 17.88
CA PRO A 20 4.88 4.04 17.75
C PRO A 20 3.86 5.14 17.42
N VAL A 21 4.27 6.41 17.29
CA VAL A 21 3.35 7.55 17.20
C VAL A 21 2.52 7.52 15.91
N TYR A 22 3.13 7.18 14.76
CA TYR A 22 2.41 7.15 13.48
C TYR A 22 1.27 6.14 13.45
N LYS A 23 1.42 5.01 14.18
CA LYS A 23 0.46 3.91 14.19
C LYS A 23 -0.76 4.25 15.07
N LEU A 24 -0.55 5.03 16.15
CA LEU A 24 -1.65 5.55 16.96
C LEU A 24 -2.48 6.60 16.21
N ILE A 25 -1.85 7.50 15.45
CA ILE A 25 -2.58 8.59 14.79
C ILE A 25 -3.58 8.01 13.77
N LYS A 26 -3.19 7.03 12.94
CA LYS A 26 -4.09 6.47 11.90
C LYS A 26 -5.30 5.70 12.44
N GLY A 27 -5.24 5.18 13.67
CA GLY A 27 -6.37 4.46 14.29
C GLY A 27 -7.44 5.37 14.91
N VAL A 28 -7.13 6.66 15.12
CA VAL A 28 -7.98 7.61 15.87
C VAL A 28 -8.75 8.58 14.95
N ILE A 29 -8.49 8.60 13.64
CA ILE A 29 -8.96 9.68 12.74
C ILE A 29 -10.36 9.43 12.12
N LYS A 30 -11.25 8.77 12.85
CA LYS A 30 -12.68 8.76 12.49
C LYS A 30 -13.54 9.26 13.64
N ASP A 31 -13.08 10.33 14.29
CA ASP A 31 -13.87 11.13 15.20
C ASP A 31 -14.37 12.37 14.44
N ASP A 32 -15.67 12.64 14.51
CA ASP A 32 -16.34 13.77 13.82
C ASP A 32 -15.79 15.16 14.24
N ASP A 33 -14.97 15.23 15.29
CA ASP A 33 -14.25 16.42 15.78
C ASP A 33 -12.75 16.46 15.38
N SER A 34 -12.30 15.57 14.50
CA SER A 34 -10.92 15.55 14.03
C SER A 34 -10.60 16.76 13.13
N MET A 35 -9.79 17.70 13.63
CA MET A 35 -9.23 18.81 12.84
C MET A 35 -7.99 18.42 12.02
N PHE A 36 -7.78 17.12 11.78
CA PHE A 36 -6.61 16.62 11.09
C PHE A 36 -6.85 16.52 9.58
N PHE A 37 -6.15 17.37 8.82
CA PHE A 37 -6.20 17.38 7.36
C PHE A 37 -4.89 16.80 6.79
N GLN A 38 -5.01 15.85 5.87
CA GLN A 38 -3.89 15.37 5.06
C GLN A 38 -4.00 15.93 3.65
N PHE A 39 -2.90 16.44 3.12
CA PHE A 39 -2.80 16.78 1.70
C PHE A 39 -2.50 15.49 0.93
N GLY A 40 -3.48 14.97 0.20
CA GLY A 40 -3.33 13.78 -0.62
C GLY A 40 -4.63 13.41 -1.35
N PRO A 41 -4.55 12.61 -2.43
CA PRO A 41 -5.74 12.13 -3.12
C PRO A 41 -6.53 11.19 -2.21
N SER A 42 -7.86 11.32 -2.22
CA SER A 42 -8.73 10.41 -1.47
C SER A 42 -8.61 8.98 -1.97
N ILE A 43 -8.96 8.01 -1.14
CA ILE A 43 -8.97 6.58 -1.50
C ILE A 43 -9.84 6.37 -2.76
N GLU A 44 -10.98 7.04 -2.82
CA GLU A 44 -11.88 6.96 -3.96
C GLU A 44 -11.28 7.52 -5.26
N GLN A 45 -10.54 8.63 -5.16
CA GLN A 45 -9.85 9.21 -6.31
C GLN A 45 -8.76 8.27 -6.81
N GLN A 46 -7.98 7.67 -5.90
CA GLN A 46 -6.95 6.70 -6.26
C GLN A 46 -7.54 5.47 -6.97
N ALA A 47 -8.63 4.91 -6.44
CA ALA A 47 -9.35 3.80 -7.08
C ALA A 47 -9.85 4.17 -8.49
N SER A 48 -10.39 5.38 -8.65
CA SER A 48 -10.87 5.86 -9.95
C SER A 48 -9.74 6.01 -10.97
N VAL A 49 -8.57 6.52 -10.53
CA VAL A 49 -7.38 6.63 -11.38
C VAL A 49 -6.89 5.25 -11.82
N MET A 50 -6.84 4.27 -10.92
CA MET A 50 -6.46 2.89 -11.27
C MET A 50 -7.38 2.29 -12.33
N LEU A 51 -8.70 2.46 -12.17
CA LEU A 51 -9.68 1.99 -13.16
C LEU A 51 -9.50 2.70 -14.50
N ASN A 52 -9.22 4.00 -14.50
CA ASN A 52 -8.94 4.74 -15.75
C ASN A 52 -7.68 4.23 -16.46
N ILE A 53 -6.63 3.88 -15.71
CA ILE A 53 -5.42 3.26 -16.26
C ILE A 53 -5.79 1.93 -16.91
N MET A 54 -6.46 1.04 -16.18
CA MET A 54 -6.87 -0.26 -16.71
C MET A 54 -7.73 -0.13 -17.98
N LYS A 55 -8.67 0.82 -17.98
CA LYS A 55 -9.50 1.13 -19.15
C LYS A 55 -8.67 1.59 -20.35
N ALA A 56 -7.64 2.41 -20.13
CA ALA A 56 -6.79 2.92 -21.20
C ALA A 56 -5.93 1.83 -21.87
N TYR A 57 -5.62 0.76 -21.15
CA TYR A 57 -4.86 -0.40 -21.64
C TYR A 57 -5.74 -1.62 -21.97
N ASP A 58 -7.07 -1.44 -22.02
CA ASP A 58 -8.05 -2.51 -22.25
C ASP A 58 -7.94 -3.69 -21.26
N TRP A 59 -7.48 -3.44 -20.04
CA TRP A 59 -7.38 -4.43 -18.97
C TRP A 59 -8.70 -4.55 -18.20
N TYR A 60 -9.65 -5.30 -18.76
CA TYR A 60 -10.99 -5.43 -18.18
C TYR A 60 -11.14 -6.55 -17.15
N ILE A 61 -10.23 -7.53 -17.16
CA ILE A 61 -10.21 -8.69 -16.25
C ILE A 61 -9.21 -8.43 -15.13
N PHE A 62 -9.68 -8.36 -13.89
CA PHE A 62 -8.82 -8.06 -12.74
C PHE A 62 -9.31 -8.68 -11.44
N SER A 63 -8.41 -8.74 -10.47
CA SER A 63 -8.71 -9.12 -9.08
C SER A 63 -8.30 -8.02 -8.11
N ILE A 64 -8.92 -8.01 -6.92
CA ILE A 64 -8.59 -7.08 -5.85
C ILE A 64 -8.00 -7.86 -4.67
N VAL A 65 -6.88 -7.39 -4.14
CA VAL A 65 -6.24 -7.89 -2.93
C VAL A 65 -6.14 -6.73 -1.95
N THR A 66 -6.64 -6.91 -0.74
CA THR A 66 -6.52 -5.89 0.32
C THR A 66 -6.08 -6.50 1.63
N THR A 67 -5.50 -5.70 2.51
CA THR A 67 -5.30 -6.05 3.93
C THR A 67 -6.38 -5.42 4.81
N TYR A 68 -6.31 -5.63 6.13
CA TYR A 68 -7.14 -4.92 7.11
C TYR A 68 -6.74 -3.45 7.31
N TYR A 69 -5.90 -2.88 6.44
CA TYR A 69 -5.53 -1.48 6.52
C TYR A 69 -6.76 -0.56 6.38
N PRO A 70 -6.91 0.47 7.25
CA PRO A 70 -8.08 1.35 7.23
C PRO A 70 -8.41 1.92 5.83
N GLY A 71 -9.69 1.91 5.49
CA GLY A 71 -10.18 2.36 4.19
C GLY A 71 -10.22 1.30 3.09
N TYR A 72 -9.84 0.04 3.37
CA TYR A 72 -9.96 -1.04 2.39
C TYR A 72 -11.40 -1.27 1.91
N GLN A 73 -12.39 -1.11 2.80
CA GLN A 73 -13.81 -1.24 2.44
C GLN A 73 -14.25 -0.16 1.47
N ASP A 74 -13.83 1.08 1.71
CA ASP A 74 -14.13 2.21 0.83
C ASP A 74 -13.49 2.01 -0.54
N PHE A 75 -12.25 1.52 -0.59
CA PHE A 75 -11.56 1.17 -1.82
C PHE A 75 -12.31 0.10 -2.64
N VAL A 76 -12.65 -1.04 -2.03
CA VAL A 76 -13.38 -2.13 -2.70
C VAL A 76 -14.77 -1.68 -3.15
N THR A 77 -15.49 -0.96 -2.29
CA THR A 77 -16.83 -0.46 -2.58
C THR A 77 -16.80 0.54 -3.73
N LYS A 78 -15.81 1.44 -3.75
CA LYS A 78 -15.64 2.39 -4.85
C LYS A 78 -15.40 1.69 -6.18
N ILE A 79 -14.53 0.68 -6.20
CA ILE A 79 -14.24 -0.07 -7.42
C ILE A 79 -15.50 -0.79 -7.91
N ARG A 80 -16.17 -1.55 -7.03
CA ARG A 80 -17.40 -2.27 -7.36
C ARG A 80 -18.49 -1.35 -7.90
N SER A 81 -18.74 -0.24 -7.22
CA SER A 81 -19.71 0.76 -7.66
C SER A 81 -19.33 1.35 -9.02
N THR A 82 -18.04 1.59 -9.27
CA THR A 82 -17.59 2.17 -10.54
C THR A 82 -17.74 1.21 -11.70
N ILE A 83 -17.43 -0.09 -11.52
CA ILE A 83 -17.56 -1.10 -12.57
C ILE A 83 -19.03 -1.41 -12.88
N GLU A 84 -19.90 -1.46 -11.88
CA GLU A 84 -21.34 -1.72 -12.05
C GLU A 84 -22.05 -0.57 -12.78
N ASN A 85 -21.62 0.68 -12.55
CA ASN A 85 -22.16 1.85 -13.22
C ASN A 85 -21.47 2.17 -14.56
N SER A 86 -20.55 1.32 -15.01
CA SER A 86 -19.84 1.50 -16.27
C SER A 86 -20.49 0.72 -17.41
N PHE A 87 -20.48 1.27 -18.62
CA PHE A 87 -20.82 0.52 -19.84
C PHE A 87 -19.66 -0.37 -20.34
N VAL A 88 -18.54 -0.36 -19.63
CA VAL A 88 -17.37 -1.19 -19.91
C VAL A 88 -17.60 -2.59 -19.34
N GLY A 89 -17.26 -3.62 -20.11
CA GLY A 89 -17.40 -5.03 -19.71
C GLY A 89 -16.32 -5.46 -18.70
N TRP A 90 -16.32 -4.86 -17.51
CA TRP A 90 -15.42 -5.22 -16.43
C TRP A 90 -15.71 -6.62 -15.89
N GLU A 91 -14.65 -7.39 -15.65
CA GLU A 91 -14.70 -8.71 -15.04
C GLU A 91 -13.85 -8.72 -13.77
N LEU A 92 -14.51 -8.58 -12.63
CA LEU A 92 -13.89 -8.74 -11.31
C LEU A 92 -13.93 -10.22 -10.93
N GLU A 93 -12.79 -10.90 -10.98
CA GLU A 93 -12.72 -12.34 -10.73
C GLU A 93 -12.73 -12.68 -9.24
N GLU A 94 -11.86 -12.04 -8.45
CA GLU A 94 -11.68 -12.38 -7.04
C GLU A 94 -11.44 -11.13 -6.18
N VAL A 95 -11.91 -11.19 -4.92
CA VAL A 95 -11.60 -10.18 -3.89
C VAL A 95 -11.04 -10.88 -2.66
N ILE A 96 -9.75 -10.69 -2.42
CA ILE A 96 -9.01 -11.34 -1.34
C ILE A 96 -8.72 -10.33 -0.23
N LEU A 97 -9.16 -10.66 0.98
CA LEU A 97 -8.74 -9.98 2.20
C LEU A 97 -7.65 -10.81 2.90
N LEU A 98 -6.47 -10.21 3.04
CA LEU A 98 -5.29 -10.80 3.68
C LEU A 98 -5.17 -10.31 5.13
N ASP A 99 -4.94 -11.27 6.02
CA ASP A 99 -4.68 -11.02 7.43
C ASP A 99 -3.17 -11.03 7.70
N MET A 100 -2.60 -9.84 7.89
CA MET A 100 -1.16 -9.64 8.14
C MET A 100 -0.79 -9.69 9.63
N SER A 101 -1.74 -10.00 10.53
CA SER A 101 -1.55 -9.93 11.99
C SER A 101 -1.01 -11.22 12.63
N VAL A 102 -0.87 -12.31 11.86
CA VAL A 102 -0.58 -13.65 12.37
C VAL A 102 0.78 -14.13 11.85
N ASP A 103 1.71 -14.43 12.76
CA ASP A 103 3.08 -14.90 12.43
C ASP A 103 3.14 -16.27 11.73
N ASP A 104 2.06 -17.07 11.77
CA ASP A 104 1.89 -18.31 10.98
C ASP A 104 1.19 -18.05 9.61
N GLY A 105 1.09 -16.78 9.22
CA GLY A 105 0.23 -16.28 8.14
C GLY A 105 0.71 -16.58 6.72
N ASP A 106 1.99 -16.87 6.51
CA ASP A 106 2.57 -16.98 5.17
C ASP A 106 1.92 -18.07 4.33
N SER A 107 1.66 -19.25 4.91
CA SER A 107 0.98 -20.36 4.21
C SER A 107 -0.47 -20.02 3.85
N LYS A 108 -1.16 -19.24 4.69
CA LYS A 108 -2.54 -18.81 4.47
C LYS A 108 -2.60 -17.75 3.38
N ILE A 109 -1.72 -16.75 3.44
CA ILE A 109 -1.55 -15.72 2.42
C ILE A 109 -1.21 -16.40 1.08
N GLN A 110 -0.26 -17.34 1.09
CA GLN A 110 0.14 -18.10 -0.09
C GLN A 110 -1.04 -18.84 -0.73
N ASN A 111 -1.85 -19.53 0.08
CA ASN A 111 -3.02 -20.26 -0.42
C ASN A 111 -4.12 -19.32 -0.95
N GLN A 112 -4.28 -18.13 -0.38
CA GLN A 112 -5.19 -17.12 -0.92
C GLN A 112 -4.66 -16.58 -2.25
N LEU A 113 -3.39 -16.18 -2.31
CA LEU A 113 -2.76 -15.64 -3.52
C LEU A 113 -2.76 -16.62 -4.70
N LYS A 114 -2.65 -17.93 -4.45
CA LYS A 114 -2.77 -18.96 -5.51
C LYS A 114 -4.12 -18.97 -6.23
N LYS A 115 -5.18 -18.41 -5.63
CA LYS A 115 -6.50 -18.30 -6.28
C LYS A 115 -6.52 -17.24 -7.37
N LEU A 116 -5.58 -16.31 -7.35
CA LEU A 116 -5.50 -15.24 -8.35
C LEU A 116 -5.06 -15.83 -9.68
N GLN A 117 -5.95 -15.76 -10.66
CA GLN A 117 -5.68 -16.12 -12.05
C GLN A 117 -5.74 -14.89 -12.98
N SER A 118 -6.15 -13.74 -12.45
CA SER A 118 -6.31 -12.51 -13.23
C SER A 118 -4.96 -11.96 -13.70
N PRO A 119 -4.90 -11.43 -14.93
CA PRO A 119 -3.69 -10.79 -15.44
C PRO A 119 -3.39 -9.46 -14.74
N VAL A 120 -4.39 -8.79 -14.19
CA VAL A 120 -4.22 -7.54 -13.44
C VAL A 120 -4.71 -7.71 -12.01
N ILE A 121 -3.91 -7.24 -11.06
CA ILE A 121 -4.17 -7.36 -9.62
C ILE A 121 -4.06 -5.96 -9.00
N LEU A 122 -5.16 -5.49 -8.42
CA LEU A 122 -5.19 -4.27 -7.63
C LEU A 122 -4.87 -4.60 -6.16
N LEU A 123 -3.80 -4.03 -5.62
CA LEU A 123 -3.38 -4.28 -4.23
C LEU A 123 -3.53 -3.03 -3.36
N TYR A 124 -4.33 -3.09 -2.30
CA TYR A 124 -4.49 -2.02 -1.30
C TYR A 124 -4.00 -2.49 0.08
N CYS A 125 -2.85 -1.98 0.51
CA CYS A 125 -2.22 -2.30 1.79
C CYS A 125 -1.25 -1.20 2.22
N THR A 126 -0.55 -1.36 3.34
CA THR A 126 0.62 -0.50 3.65
C THR A 126 1.84 -0.91 2.83
N LYS A 127 2.88 -0.07 2.85
CA LYS A 127 4.18 -0.39 2.26
C LYS A 127 4.83 -1.60 2.92
N GLU A 128 4.76 -1.70 4.26
CA GLU A 128 5.32 -2.81 5.02
C GLU A 128 4.62 -4.12 4.67
N GLU A 129 3.28 -4.11 4.61
CA GLU A 129 2.49 -5.28 4.24
C GLU A 129 2.71 -5.67 2.78
N ALA A 130 2.86 -4.69 1.88
CA ALA A 130 3.13 -4.94 0.47
C ALA A 130 4.41 -5.76 0.27
N ASN A 131 5.48 -5.44 1.02
CA ASN A 131 6.75 -6.18 0.91
C ASN A 131 6.56 -7.67 1.23
N THR A 132 5.86 -7.99 2.32
CA THR A 132 5.55 -9.38 2.69
C THR A 132 4.65 -10.05 1.65
N ILE A 133 3.62 -9.35 1.15
CA ILE A 133 2.74 -9.87 0.11
C ILE A 133 3.52 -10.15 -1.17
N PHE A 134 4.45 -9.28 -1.57
CA PHE A 134 5.27 -9.46 -2.77
C PHE A 134 6.28 -10.59 -2.64
N GLU A 135 6.82 -10.82 -1.44
CA GLU A 135 7.70 -11.96 -1.15
C GLU A 135 6.97 -13.30 -1.28
N VAL A 136 5.77 -13.39 -0.69
CA VAL A 136 4.92 -14.59 -0.80
C VAL A 136 4.39 -14.76 -2.23
N SER A 137 4.03 -13.67 -2.91
CA SER A 137 3.52 -13.71 -4.27
C SER A 137 4.60 -14.12 -5.28
N HIS A 138 5.87 -13.76 -5.03
CA HIS A 138 7.02 -14.26 -5.77
C HIS A 138 7.19 -15.77 -5.61
N SER A 139 7.00 -16.29 -4.40
CA SER A 139 7.09 -17.72 -4.11
C SER A 139 6.00 -18.56 -4.79
N VAL A 140 4.86 -17.97 -5.16
CA VAL A 140 3.79 -18.64 -5.93
C VAL A 140 3.82 -18.32 -7.43
N GLY A 141 4.77 -17.50 -7.88
CA GLY A 141 4.98 -17.19 -9.30
C GLY A 141 4.01 -16.18 -9.91
N ILE A 142 3.25 -15.44 -9.11
CA ILE A 142 2.29 -14.43 -9.60
C ILE A 142 2.89 -13.01 -9.72
N THR A 143 4.23 -12.89 -9.64
CA THR A 143 4.98 -11.63 -9.87
C THR A 143 5.74 -11.62 -11.19
N GLY A 144 5.65 -12.71 -11.96
CA GLY A 144 6.32 -12.84 -13.25
C GLY A 144 5.59 -12.14 -14.41
N TYR A 145 6.14 -12.31 -15.61
CA TYR A 145 5.50 -11.87 -16.84
C TYR A 145 4.11 -12.50 -17.00
N GLY A 146 3.10 -11.66 -17.25
CA GLY A 146 1.70 -12.07 -17.32
C GLY A 146 0.83 -11.57 -16.17
N TYR A 147 1.46 -11.10 -15.08
CA TYR A 147 0.77 -10.45 -13.97
C TYR A 147 1.20 -9.00 -13.83
N THR A 148 0.23 -8.10 -13.78
CA THR A 148 0.45 -6.66 -13.56
C THR A 148 -0.15 -6.27 -12.22
N TRP A 149 0.70 -5.82 -11.30
CA TRP A 149 0.28 -5.33 -9.99
C TRP A 149 0.16 -3.82 -10.00
N ILE A 150 -1.01 -3.31 -9.63
CA ILE A 150 -1.27 -1.87 -9.49
C ILE A 150 -1.51 -1.57 -8.02
N VAL A 151 -0.69 -0.66 -7.47
CA VAL A 151 -0.72 -0.29 -6.05
C VAL A 151 -0.99 1.21 -5.88
N PRO A 152 -1.71 1.64 -4.83
CA PRO A 152 -1.95 3.04 -4.54
C PRO A 152 -0.66 3.74 -4.12
N SER A 153 -0.67 5.08 -4.17
CA SER A 153 0.47 5.90 -3.74
C SER A 153 0.90 5.61 -2.29
N LEU A 154 -0.07 5.18 -1.45
CA LEU A 154 0.18 4.74 -0.08
C LEU A 154 1.22 3.61 0.03
N VAL A 155 1.25 2.69 -0.95
CA VAL A 155 2.21 1.58 -1.00
C VAL A 155 3.55 2.05 -1.55
N ALA A 156 3.54 2.96 -2.51
CA ALA A 156 4.76 3.54 -3.06
C ALA A 156 5.56 4.32 -1.99
N GLY A 157 4.86 5.00 -1.07
CA GLY A 157 5.47 5.88 -0.07
C GLY A 157 6.23 7.05 -0.73
N ASP A 158 6.99 7.81 0.07
CA ASP A 158 7.79 8.93 -0.44
C ASP A 158 8.69 8.48 -1.59
N THR A 159 8.41 8.98 -2.79
CA THR A 159 9.28 8.85 -3.97
C THR A 159 10.50 9.79 -3.89
N ILE A 160 10.91 10.20 -2.68
CA ILE A 160 12.11 11.00 -2.42
C ILE A 160 13.32 10.10 -2.22
N VAL A 161 13.49 9.09 -3.08
CA VAL A 161 14.81 8.51 -3.33
C VAL A 161 15.04 8.64 -4.81
N VAL A 162 15.37 9.86 -5.23
CA VAL A 162 16.05 10.10 -6.50
C VAL A 162 17.44 9.50 -6.34
N PRO A 163 17.85 8.50 -7.15
CA PRO A 163 19.26 8.11 -7.20
C PRO A 163 20.08 9.37 -7.50
N ALA A 164 21.13 9.62 -6.71
CA ALA A 164 21.95 10.82 -6.86
C ALA A 164 22.65 10.90 -8.23
N GLU A 165 22.75 9.79 -8.97
CA GLU A 165 23.36 9.74 -10.30
C GLU A 165 22.55 8.88 -11.27
N PHE A 166 22.46 9.38 -12.51
CA PHE A 166 22.04 8.61 -13.67
C PHE A 166 23.16 7.63 -14.07
N PRO A 167 22.84 6.39 -14.47
CA PRO A 167 23.85 5.48 -15.01
C PRO A 167 24.42 6.08 -16.31
N THR A 168 25.75 6.23 -16.35
CA THR A 168 26.53 6.60 -17.53
C THR A 168 26.75 5.41 -18.45
#